data_AF-A0A1F9D5I6-F1
#
_entry.id   AF-A0A1F9D5I6-F1
#
_cell.length_a   1.000
_cell.length_b   1.000
_cell.length_c   1.000
_cell.angle_alpha   90.00
_cell.angle_beta   90.00
_cell.angle_gamma   90.00
#
_symmetry.space_group_name_H-M   'P 1'
#
loop_
_entity.id
_entity.type
_entity.pdbx_description
1 polymer ?
#
loop_
_entity_poly.entity_id
_entity_poly.type
_entity_poly.pdbx_seq_one_letter_code
_entity_poly.pdbx_strand_id
1 'polypeptide(L)'
;MDLKTWAPFQSTLESQICARMTTEEKEKVVQFGSVTGLFVAVFIAIPLGFGVSFGVTFGLFAKHPWALVIMVGWITVGILLLMRRRQMARELLCSTQWAKQMGYKPEDLKKR
;
A
#
# COMPACT_ATOMS: atom_id res chain seq x y z
N MET A 1 -12.31 11.16 -1.37
CA MET A 1 -11.26 10.94 -2.40
C MET A 1 -11.94 10.34 -3.62
N ASP A 2 -11.79 10.95 -4.80
CA ASP A 2 -12.31 10.37 -6.04
C ASP A 2 -11.39 9.21 -6.47
N LEU A 3 -11.97 8.04 -6.75
CA LEU A 3 -11.22 6.87 -7.22
C LEU A 3 -10.55 7.14 -8.57
N LYS A 4 -11.01 8.16 -9.31
CA LYS A 4 -10.36 8.65 -10.55
C LYS A 4 -8.95 9.21 -10.34
N THR A 5 -8.58 9.64 -9.14
CA THR A 5 -7.25 10.22 -8.87
C THR A 5 -6.11 9.20 -9.11
N TRP A 6 -6.41 7.90 -9.10
CA TRP A 6 -5.44 6.83 -9.33
C TRP A 6 -5.54 6.18 -10.72
N ALA A 7 -6.32 6.76 -11.65
CA ALA A 7 -6.59 6.23 -12.97
C ALA A 7 -5.35 5.79 -13.80
N PRO A 8 -4.20 6.51 -13.83
CA PRO A 8 -3.03 6.05 -14.59
C PRO A 8 -2.32 4.85 -13.93
N PHE A 9 -2.58 4.58 -12.65
CA PHE A 9 -1.97 3.49 -11.88
C PHE A 9 -2.94 2.33 -11.59
N GLN A 10 -4.21 2.42 -12.00
CA GLN A 10 -5.19 1.34 -11.89
C GLN A 10 -5.24 0.52 -13.18
N SER A 11 -5.55 -0.77 -13.08
CA SER A 11 -5.91 -1.56 -14.26
C SER A 11 -7.31 -1.16 -14.75
N THR A 12 -7.58 -1.38 -16.04
CA THR A 12 -8.91 -1.15 -16.63
C THR A 12 -10.00 -1.91 -15.88
N LEU A 13 -9.69 -3.08 -15.33
CA LEU A 13 -10.60 -3.89 -14.53
C LEU A 13 -10.86 -3.28 -13.14
N GLU A 14 -9.82 -2.84 -12.44
CA GLU A 14 -9.95 -2.18 -11.13
C GLU A 14 -10.79 -0.90 -11.21
N SER A 15 -10.63 -0.13 -12.31
CA SER A 15 -11.41 1.08 -12.56
C SER A 15 -12.91 0.77 -12.75
N GLN A 16 -13.24 -0.30 -13.48
CA GLN A 16 -14.63 -0.73 -13.69
C GLN A 16 -15.28 -1.22 -12.39
N ILE A 17 -14.53 -1.98 -11.57
CA ILE A 17 -14.99 -2.41 -10.24
C ILE A 17 -15.27 -1.17 -9.36
N CYS A 18 -14.34 -0.22 -9.32
CA CYS A 18 -14.47 1.01 -8.53
C CYS A 18 -15.66 1.88 -8.96
N ALA A 19 -15.97 1.92 -10.25
CA ALA A 19 -17.10 2.68 -10.78
C ALA A 19 -18.47 2.11 -10.34
N ARG A 20 -18.55 0.79 -10.12
CA ARG A 20 -19.79 0.07 -9.77
C ARG A 20 -19.91 -0.31 -8.29
N MET A 21 -18.93 0.11 -7.50
CA MET A 21 -18.84 -0.17 -6.07
C MET A 21 -19.92 0.60 -5.30
N THR A 22 -20.57 -0.07 -4.34
CA THR A 22 -21.57 0.56 -3.47
C THR A 22 -20.91 1.55 -2.51
N THR A 23 -21.70 2.44 -1.89
CA THR A 23 -21.16 3.43 -0.94
C THR A 23 -20.48 2.76 0.27
N GLU A 24 -21.04 1.67 0.79
CA GLU A 24 -20.46 0.90 1.91
C GLU A 24 -19.13 0.23 1.52
N GLU A 25 -19.05 -0.33 0.30
CA GLU A 25 -17.81 -0.93 -0.20
C GLU A 25 -16.74 0.13 -0.44
N LYS A 26 -17.12 1.31 -0.94
CA LYS A 26 -16.20 2.45 -1.09
C LYS A 26 -15.64 2.89 0.25
N GLU A 27 -16.45 2.94 1.31
CA GLU A 27 -15.97 3.30 2.64
C GLU A 27 -14.94 2.29 3.17
N LYS A 28 -15.17 0.99 2.99
CA LYS A 28 -14.19 -0.06 3.34
C LYS A 28 -12.89 0.08 2.56
N VAL A 29 -12.94 0.38 1.27
CA VAL A 29 -11.74 0.61 0.45
C VAL A 29 -11.00 1.87 0.88
N VAL A 30 -11.71 2.96 1.18
CA VAL A 30 -11.12 4.20 1.68
C VAL A 30 -10.48 4.01 3.05
N GLN A 31 -11.13 3.26 3.95
CA GLN A 31 -10.59 2.94 5.26
C GLN A 31 -9.32 2.07 5.12
N PHE A 32 -9.36 1.03 4.29
CA PHE A 32 -8.19 0.19 4.00
C PHE A 32 -7.05 1.01 3.39
N GLY A 33 -7.35 1.90 2.45
CA GLY A 33 -6.40 2.82 1.84
C GLY A 33 -5.78 3.78 2.85
N SER A 34 -6.58 4.34 3.75
CA SER A 34 -6.13 5.26 4.81
C SER A 34 -5.19 4.56 5.79
N VAL A 35 -5.55 3.36 6.26
CA VAL A 35 -4.70 2.55 7.14
C VAL A 35 -3.39 2.17 6.44
N THR A 36 -3.46 1.82 5.15
CA THR A 36 -2.26 1.51 4.36
C THR A 36 -1.39 2.75 4.16
N GLY A 37 -1.97 3.92 3.90
CA GLY A 37 -1.25 5.18 3.77
C GLY A 37 -0.55 5.58 5.07
N LEU A 38 -1.23 5.44 6.21
CA LEU A 38 -0.62 5.67 7.53
C LEU A 38 0.53 4.69 7.78
N PHE A 39 0.35 3.42 7.43
CA PHE A 39 1.40 2.41 7.53
C PHE A 39 2.63 2.79 6.69
N VAL A 40 2.45 3.22 5.43
CA VAL A 40 3.55 3.72 4.58
C VAL A 40 4.24 4.91 5.23
N ALA A 41 3.49 5.86 5.77
CA ALA A 41 4.06 7.05 6.40
C ALA A 41 4.96 6.66 7.58
N VAL A 42 4.47 5.80 8.47
CA VAL A 42 5.19 5.39 9.70
C VAL A 42 6.37 4.47 9.41
N PHE A 43 6.21 3.49 8.53
CA PHE A 43 7.22 2.45 8.34
C PHE A 43 8.22 2.76 7.23
N ILE A 44 7.90 3.69 6.32
CA ILE A 44 8.74 3.99 5.15
C ILE A 44 9.07 5.47 5.05
N ALA A 45 8.07 6.35 4.96
CA ALA A 45 8.33 7.76 4.67
C ALA A 45 9.09 8.48 5.80
N ILE A 46 8.67 8.27 7.06
CA ILE A 46 9.33 8.88 8.22
C ILE A 46 10.74 8.29 8.45
N PRO A 47 10.96 6.96 8.45
CA PRO A 47 12.29 6.40 8.62
C PRO A 47 13.27 6.78 7.51
N LEU A 48 12.82 6.77 6.24
CA LEU A 48 13.67 7.18 5.12
C LEU A 48 13.90 8.69 5.10
N GLY A 49 12.85 9.49 5.24
CA GLY A 49 12.96 10.95 5.16
C GLY A 49 13.70 11.53 6.36
N PHE A 50 13.22 11.23 7.57
CA PHE A 50 13.76 11.82 8.80
C PHE A 50 14.92 10.99 9.36
N GLY A 51 14.78 9.67 9.44
CA GLY A 51 15.78 8.79 10.04
C GLY A 51 17.11 8.77 9.27
N VAL A 52 17.07 8.68 7.93
CA VAL A 52 18.30 8.73 7.10
C VAL A 52 18.90 10.13 7.14
N SER A 53 18.11 11.18 6.87
CA SER A 53 18.63 12.55 6.83
C SER A 53 19.25 12.97 8.16
N PHE A 54 18.59 12.66 9.28
CA PHE A 54 19.11 12.94 10.61
C PHE A 54 20.35 12.09 10.92
N GLY A 55 20.30 10.78 10.63
CA GLY A 55 21.43 9.88 10.90
C GLY A 55 22.69 10.19 10.09
N VAL A 56 22.53 10.69 8.86
CA VAL A 56 23.63 11.18 8.02
C VAL A 56 24.14 12.52 8.53
N THR A 57 23.24 13.50 8.76
CA THR A 57 23.62 14.87 9.16
C THR A 57 24.34 14.91 10.51
N PHE A 58 23.92 14.07 11.47
CA PHE A 58 24.51 14.03 12.81
C PHE A 58 25.58 12.94 12.99
N GLY A 59 25.97 12.25 11.91
CA GLY A 59 27.02 11.22 11.93
C GLY A 59 26.68 9.98 12.76
N LEU A 60 25.39 9.71 12.97
CA LEU A 60 24.88 8.63 13.82
C LEU A 60 25.22 7.25 13.22
N PHE A 61 25.20 7.13 11.90
CA PHE A 61 25.59 5.91 11.19
C PHE A 61 27.10 5.64 11.22
N ALA A 62 27.92 6.69 11.32
CA ALA A 62 29.37 6.55 11.45
C ALA A 62 29.76 6.07 12.87
N LYS A 63 29.05 6.54 13.89
CA LYS A 63 29.26 6.13 15.30
C LYS A 63 28.65 4.77 15.63
N HIS A 64 27.53 4.42 14.99
CA HIS A 64 26.78 3.20 15.24
C HIS A 64 26.43 2.51 13.93
N PRO A 65 27.35 1.75 13.31
CA PRO A 65 27.12 1.08 12.04
C PRO A 65 25.98 0.06 12.11
N TRP A 66 25.72 -0.51 13.29
CA TRP A 66 24.58 -1.42 13.52
C TRP A 66 23.22 -0.73 13.33
N ALA A 67 23.13 0.60 13.49
CA ALA A 67 21.90 1.35 13.24
C ALA A 67 21.48 1.31 11.76
N LEU A 68 22.44 1.24 10.83
CA LEU A 68 22.14 1.03 9.41
C LEU A 68 21.54 -0.35 9.17
N VAL A 69 22.08 -1.39 9.80
CA VAL A 69 21.58 -2.76 9.66
C VAL A 69 20.14 -2.86 10.15
N ILE A 70 19.84 -2.27 11.31
CA ILE A 70 18.47 -2.22 11.84
C ILE A 70 17.54 -1.45 10.90
N MET A 71 17.98 -0.32 10.38
CA MET A 71 17.15 0.49 9.49
C MET A 71 16.86 -0.22 8.16
N VAL A 72 17.86 -0.88 7.57
CA VAL A 72 17.66 -1.70 6.37
C VAL A 72 16.68 -2.84 6.67
N GLY A 73 16.87 -3.57 7.77
CA GLY A 73 15.95 -4.63 8.18
C GLY A 73 14.51 -4.13 8.38
N TRP A 74 14.34 -2.97 9.01
CA TRP A 74 13.04 -2.34 9.20
C TRP A 74 12.36 -1.99 7.88
N ILE A 75 13.09 -1.38 6.94
CA ILE A 75 12.57 -1.07 5.60
C ILE A 75 12.20 -2.35 4.85
N THR A 76 13.03 -3.40 4.91
CA THR A 76 12.73 -4.69 4.27
C THR A 76 11.44 -5.29 4.80
N VAL A 77 11.24 -5.31 6.12
CA VAL A 77 9.99 -5.78 6.74
C VAL A 77 8.80 -4.92 6.29
N GLY A 78 8.96 -3.60 6.24
CA GLY A 78 7.95 -2.68 5.72
C GLY A 78 7.54 -2.99 4.28
N ILE A 79 8.50 -3.28 3.40
CA ILE A 79 8.23 -3.66 2.00
C ILE A 79 7.47 -4.99 1.93
N LEU A 80 7.87 -6.01 2.70
CA LEU A 80 7.17 -7.30 2.73
C LEU A 80 5.72 -7.15 3.19
N LEU A 81 5.49 -6.34 4.24
CA LEU A 81 4.16 -6.05 4.74
C LEU A 81 3.32 -5.28 3.71
N LEU A 82 3.93 -4.37 2.94
CA LEU A 82 3.26 -3.71 1.82
C LEU A 82 2.88 -4.66 0.69
N MET A 83 3.75 -5.62 0.34
CA MET A 83 3.42 -6.63 -0.65
C MET A 83 2.21 -7.46 -0.19
N ARG A 84 2.16 -7.82 1.09
CA ARG A 84 1.01 -8.53 1.67
C ARG A 84 -0.27 -7.68 1.68
N ARG A 85 -0.16 -6.40 2.05
CA ARG A 85 -1.29 -5.44 1.99
C ARG A 85 -1.82 -5.27 0.56
N ARG A 86 -0.94 -5.28 -0.44
CA ARG A 86 -1.35 -5.27 -1.86
C ARG A 86 -2.15 -6.50 -2.26
N GLN A 87 -1.80 -7.68 -1.75
CA GLN A 87 -2.60 -8.90 -1.98
C GLN A 87 -3.99 -8.78 -1.34
N MET A 88 -4.04 -8.34 -0.07
CA MET A 88 -5.32 -8.09 0.61
C MET A 88 -6.19 -7.04 -0.10
N ALA A 89 -5.58 -6.01 -0.69
CA ALA A 89 -6.31 -5.02 -1.49
C ALA A 89 -7.01 -5.65 -2.70
N ARG A 90 -6.34 -6.60 -3.39
CA ARG A 90 -6.94 -7.35 -4.51
C ARG A 90 -8.06 -8.25 -4.05
N GLU A 91 -7.86 -8.96 -2.93
CA GLU A 91 -8.91 -9.78 -2.32
C GLU A 91 -10.13 -8.94 -1.93
N LEU A 92 -9.92 -7.74 -1.38
CA LEU A 92 -10.99 -6.81 -1.03
C LEU A 92 -11.77 -6.37 -2.27
N LEU A 93 -11.09 -6.04 -3.38
CA LEU A 93 -11.73 -5.68 -4.64
C LEU A 93 -12.52 -6.85 -5.26
N CYS A 94 -11.98 -8.08 -5.21
CA CYS A 94 -12.70 -9.29 -5.61
C CYS A 94 -13.88 -9.64 -4.69
N SER A 95 -13.88 -9.17 -3.44
CA SER A 95 -14.96 -9.42 -2.49
C SER A 95 -16.21 -8.57 -2.72
N THR A 96 -16.12 -7.56 -3.59
CA THR A 96 -17.23 -6.67 -3.95
C THR A 96 -18.36 -7.43 -4.64
N GLN A 97 -19.61 -6.97 -4.46
CA GLN A 97 -20.79 -7.61 -5.03
C GLN A 97 -20.70 -7.74 -6.55
N TRP A 98 -20.22 -6.69 -7.24
CA TRP A 98 -20.08 -6.72 -8.69
C TRP A 98 -18.97 -7.69 -9.16
N ALA A 99 -17.82 -7.71 -8.48
CA ALA A 99 -16.75 -8.65 -8.82
C ALA A 99 -17.15 -10.11 -8.56
N LYS A 100 -17.90 -10.37 -7.48
CA LYS A 100 -18.50 -11.68 -7.19
C LYS A 100 -19.50 -12.12 -8.24
N GLN A 101 -20.35 -11.22 -8.72
CA GLN A 101 -21.31 -11.52 -9.80
C GLN A 101 -20.62 -11.85 -11.12
N MET A 102 -19.48 -11.23 -11.41
CA MET A 102 -18.69 -11.48 -12.61
C MET A 102 -17.71 -12.68 -12.47
N GLY A 103 -17.58 -13.27 -11.28
CA GLY A 103 -16.72 -14.42 -11.04
C GLY A 103 -15.21 -14.12 -11.07
N TYR A 104 -14.79 -12.87 -10.92
CA TYR A 104 -13.38 -12.48 -10.98
C TYR A 104 -12.57 -13.02 -9.79
N LYS A 105 -11.38 -13.57 -10.06
CA LYS A 105 -10.44 -14.03 -9.05
C LYS A 105 -9.33 -13.00 -8.78
N PRO A 106 -8.70 -13.02 -7.60
CA PRO A 106 -7.60 -12.09 -7.27
C PRO A 106 -6.41 -12.17 -8.24
N GLU A 107 -6.28 -13.32 -8.90
CA GLU A 107 -5.28 -13.61 -9.93
C GLU A 107 -5.52 -12.81 -11.22
N ASP A 108 -6.78 -12.52 -11.56
CA ASP A 108 -7.17 -11.77 -12.76
C ASP A 108 -6.84 -10.27 -12.62
N LEU A 109 -6.73 -9.78 -11.38
CA LEU A 109 -6.32 -8.42 -11.02
C LEU A 109 -4.80 -8.24 -11.01
N LYS A 110 -4.02 -9.29 -11.27
CA LYS A 110 -2.56 -9.19 -11.37
C LYS A 110 -2.23 -8.51 -12.68
N LYS A 111 -1.93 -7.20 -12.63
CA LYS A 111 -1.40 -6.43 -13.76
C LYS A 111 -0.33 -7.24 -14.50
N ARG A 112 -0.59 -7.48 -15.79
CA ARG A 112 0.42 -7.85 -16.78
C ARG A 112 1.39 -6.69 -16.97
#